data_AF-A0A5C7RF71-F1
#
_entry.id   AF-A0A5C7RF71-F1
#
_cell.length_a   1.000
_cell.length_b   1.000
_cell.length_c   1.000
_cell.angle_alpha   90.00
_cell.angle_beta   90.00
_cell.angle_gamma   90.00
#
_symmetry.space_group_name_H-M   'P 1'
#
loop_
_entity.id
_entity.type
_entity.pdbx_description
1 polymer ?
#
loop_
_entity_poly.entity_id
_entity_poly.type
_entity_poly.pdbx_seq_one_letter_code
_entity_poly.pdbx_strand_id
1 'polypeptide(L)'
;MDRYISIVKSGSILVEPDIPDLERWCTGLGEKNYPFVRHIGGVSLFDFNGFNWRSYSEKYTLSSWSSFVPKQKDWAYTVWLKIDKEKIKNNFIDGAALLKRWKSEYKFNHNIMPLIECAHIGDLPITSCSSVLVYDDSLQKFTQLNQAHG
;
A
#
# COMPACT_ATOMS: atom_id res chain seq x y z
N MET A 1 -8.59 -11.48 6.18
CA MET A 1 -9.56 -10.76 7.02
C MET A 1 -8.92 -10.28 8.32
N ASP A 2 -8.08 -11.10 8.96
CA ASP A 2 -7.49 -10.82 10.28
C ASP A 2 -6.69 -9.52 10.36
N ARG A 3 -5.85 -9.21 9.37
CA ARG A 3 -5.11 -7.93 9.32
C ARG A 3 -6.06 -6.72 9.30
N TYR A 4 -7.15 -6.78 8.56
CA TYR A 4 -8.15 -5.71 8.54
C TYR A 4 -8.81 -5.54 9.91
N ILE A 5 -9.19 -6.64 10.58
CA ILE A 5 -9.74 -6.60 11.93
C ILE A 5 -8.74 -5.98 12.92
N SER A 6 -7.46 -6.35 12.83
CA SER A 6 -6.40 -5.77 13.66
C SER A 6 -6.27 -4.26 13.44
N ILE A 7 -6.29 -3.80 12.19
CA ILE A 7 -6.23 -2.37 11.84
C ILE A 7 -7.44 -1.61 12.40
N VAL A 8 -8.64 -2.20 12.33
CA VAL A 8 -9.85 -1.59 12.91
C VAL A 8 -9.74 -1.50 14.43
N LYS A 9 -9.25 -2.56 15.09
CA LYS A 9 -9.04 -2.58 16.55
C LYS A 9 -8.00 -1.57 17.03
N SER A 10 -6.91 -1.38 16.28
CA SER A 10 -5.88 -0.36 16.62
C SER A 10 -6.32 1.06 16.27
N GLY A 11 -7.35 1.23 15.43
CA GLY A 11 -7.80 2.52 14.92
C GLY A 11 -6.90 3.13 13.83
N SER A 12 -5.80 2.44 13.46
CA SER A 12 -4.80 2.94 12.51
C SER A 12 -4.09 1.79 11.79
N ILE A 13 -3.69 2.04 10.55
CA ILE A 13 -2.66 1.25 9.87
C ILE A 13 -1.33 1.73 10.43
N LEU A 14 -0.71 0.90 11.27
CA LEU A 14 0.56 1.21 11.91
C LEU A 14 1.71 1.10 10.91
N VAL A 15 2.72 1.97 11.04
CA VAL A 15 3.98 1.87 10.27
C VAL A 15 4.73 0.59 10.65
N GLU A 16 4.77 0.29 11.94
CA GLU A 16 5.40 -0.92 12.50
C GLU A 16 4.35 -1.74 13.29
N PRO A 17 3.46 -2.47 12.60
CA PRO A 17 2.49 -3.34 13.27
C PRO A 17 3.18 -4.53 13.93
N ASP A 18 2.69 -4.97 15.09
CA ASP A 18 3.22 -6.17 15.76
C ASP A 18 2.82 -7.46 15.01
N ILE A 19 3.53 -7.74 13.92
CA ILE A 19 3.39 -8.94 13.09
C ILE A 19 4.79 -9.44 12.69
N PRO A 20 4.97 -10.76 12.50
CA PRO A 20 6.24 -11.31 12.07
C PRO A 20 6.72 -10.70 10.75
N ASP A 21 8.03 -10.46 10.65
CA ASP A 21 8.61 -9.88 9.43
C ASP A 21 8.40 -10.78 8.21
N LEU A 22 8.27 -12.11 8.37
CA LEU A 22 7.95 -13.03 7.27
C LEU A 22 6.56 -12.82 6.65
N GLU A 23 5.63 -12.19 7.38
CA GLU A 23 4.28 -11.85 6.89
C GLU A 23 4.20 -10.45 6.27
N ARG A 24 5.33 -9.73 6.29
CA ARG A 24 5.46 -8.41 5.69
C ARG A 24 6.02 -8.52 4.26
N TRP A 25 5.64 -7.57 3.42
CA TRP A 25 6.05 -7.57 2.03
C TRP A 25 7.51 -7.09 1.88
N CYS A 26 8.32 -7.81 1.11
CA CYS A 26 9.72 -7.47 0.81
C CYS A 26 10.64 -7.28 2.04
N THR A 27 10.40 -8.03 3.12
CA THR A 27 11.16 -7.96 4.39
C THR A 27 12.07 -9.16 4.63
N GLY A 28 11.96 -10.23 3.84
CA GLY A 28 12.72 -11.48 4.02
C GLY A 28 14.25 -11.35 3.89
N LEU A 29 14.76 -10.21 3.42
CA LEU A 29 16.19 -9.90 3.31
C LEU A 29 16.66 -8.86 4.36
N GLY A 30 15.86 -8.60 5.40
CA GLY A 30 16.18 -7.72 6.51
C GLY A 30 16.08 -6.22 6.21
N GLU A 31 16.34 -5.39 7.23
CA GLU A 31 16.08 -3.94 7.22
C GLU A 31 16.75 -3.17 6.07
N LYS A 32 17.93 -3.64 5.65
CA LYS A 32 18.70 -3.05 4.53
C LYS A 32 17.98 -3.16 3.19
N ASN A 33 16.94 -3.98 3.08
CA ASN A 33 16.19 -4.21 1.86
C ASN A 33 14.70 -3.88 2.01
N TYR A 34 14.30 -3.28 3.13
CA TYR A 34 12.92 -2.87 3.34
C TYR A 34 12.44 -1.94 2.22
N PRO A 35 11.15 -1.98 1.85
CA PRO A 35 10.57 -0.99 0.94
C PRO A 35 10.91 0.44 1.37
N PHE A 36 11.12 1.32 0.42
CA PHE A 36 11.59 2.68 0.69
C PHE A 36 10.64 3.44 1.62
N VAL A 37 9.32 3.28 1.44
CA VAL A 37 8.32 3.93 2.30
C VAL A 37 8.45 3.51 3.76
N ARG A 38 8.70 2.23 4.03
CA ARG A 38 8.97 1.75 5.40
C ARG A 38 10.26 2.36 5.96
N HIS A 39 11.32 2.43 5.14
CA HIS A 39 12.60 3.02 5.55
C HIS A 39 12.47 4.50 5.99
N ILE A 40 11.55 5.25 5.39
CA ILE A 40 11.29 6.65 5.75
C ILE A 40 10.16 6.81 6.80
N GLY A 41 9.74 5.73 7.44
CA GLY A 41 8.74 5.75 8.53
C GLY A 41 7.31 5.99 8.05
N GLY A 42 6.94 5.47 6.87
CA GLY A 42 5.62 5.66 6.30
C GLY A 42 4.85 4.37 6.01
N VAL A 43 3.57 4.55 5.70
CA VAL A 43 2.66 3.53 5.13
C VAL A 43 2.60 3.72 3.61
N SER A 44 2.86 2.65 2.87
CA SER A 44 2.77 2.64 1.40
C SER A 44 1.31 2.71 0.95
N LEU A 45 1.01 3.64 0.06
CA LEU A 45 -0.28 3.80 -0.61
C LEU A 45 -0.09 3.66 -2.12
N PHE A 46 -1.14 3.31 -2.84
CA PHE A 46 -1.08 3.20 -4.30
C PHE A 46 -2.13 4.10 -4.96
N ASP A 47 -1.66 5.00 -5.83
CA ASP A 47 -2.49 5.92 -6.60
C ASP A 47 -2.63 5.41 -8.03
N PHE A 48 -3.77 4.79 -8.31
CA PHE A 48 -4.11 4.29 -9.64
C PHE A 48 -4.93 5.30 -10.47
N ASN A 49 -5.05 6.56 -10.02
CA ASN A 49 -5.75 7.56 -10.80
C ASN A 49 -5.03 7.84 -12.13
N GLY A 50 -5.73 7.70 -13.25
CA GLY A 50 -5.12 7.83 -14.59
C GLY A 50 -4.12 6.72 -14.93
N PHE A 51 -4.09 5.61 -14.18
CA PHE A 51 -3.13 4.53 -14.39
C PHE A 51 -3.41 3.75 -15.68
N ASN A 52 -2.50 3.86 -16.65
CA ASN A 52 -2.48 3.00 -17.84
C ASN A 52 -1.47 1.87 -17.61
N TRP A 53 -1.98 0.68 -17.30
CA TRP A 53 -1.15 -0.48 -16.97
C TRP A 53 -0.21 -0.92 -18.10
N ARG A 54 -0.59 -0.73 -19.38
CA ARG A 54 0.22 -1.13 -20.53
C ARG A 54 1.45 -0.24 -20.64
N SER A 55 1.23 1.07 -20.77
CA SER A 55 2.31 2.05 -20.86
C SER A 55 3.20 2.05 -19.62
N TYR A 56 2.62 1.79 -18.45
CA TYR A 56 3.37 1.64 -17.21
C TYR A 56 4.31 0.42 -17.24
N SER A 57 3.79 -0.74 -17.63
CA SER A 57 4.57 -1.99 -17.64
C SER A 57 5.67 -1.98 -18.70
N GLU A 58 5.46 -1.29 -19.82
CA GLU A 58 6.51 -1.04 -20.83
C GLU A 58 7.64 -0.16 -20.30
N LYS A 59 7.29 0.87 -19.51
CA LYS A 59 8.27 1.83 -18.97
C LYS A 59 9.00 1.32 -17.73
N TYR A 60 8.31 0.55 -16.89
CA TYR A 60 8.83 0.04 -15.61
C TYR A 60 8.74 -1.49 -15.58
N THR A 61 9.55 -2.12 -16.44
CA THR A 61 9.54 -3.58 -16.69
C THR A 61 9.83 -4.44 -15.46
N LEU A 62 10.54 -3.88 -14.47
CA LEU A 62 10.85 -4.56 -13.20
C LEU A 62 9.78 -4.32 -12.11
N SER A 63 8.75 -3.52 -12.38
CA SER A 63 7.70 -3.25 -11.40
C SER A 63 6.79 -4.47 -11.21
N SER A 64 6.57 -4.85 -9.96
CA SER A 64 5.76 -6.00 -9.58
C SER A 64 4.31 -5.62 -9.25
N TRP A 65 3.77 -4.51 -9.78
CA TRP A 65 2.43 -4.02 -9.45
C TRP A 65 1.35 -5.10 -9.65
N SER A 66 1.46 -5.90 -10.71
CA SER A 66 0.51 -6.97 -11.05
C SER A 66 0.56 -8.16 -10.09
N SER A 67 1.56 -8.25 -9.20
CA SER A 67 1.68 -9.35 -8.25
C SER A 67 0.67 -9.27 -7.09
N PHE A 68 0.07 -8.11 -6.86
CA PHE A 68 -0.91 -7.88 -5.79
C PHE A 68 -2.17 -7.13 -6.25
N VAL A 69 -2.29 -6.80 -7.55
CA VAL A 69 -3.49 -6.19 -8.13
C VAL A 69 -4.19 -7.19 -9.05
N PRO A 70 -5.50 -7.48 -8.84
CA PRO A 70 -6.36 -7.02 -7.74
C PRO A 70 -6.14 -7.79 -6.43
N LYS A 71 -5.32 -8.84 -6.45
CA LYS A 71 -5.00 -9.71 -5.31
C LYS A 71 -3.60 -10.30 -5.43
N GLN A 72 -3.08 -10.82 -4.33
CA GLN A 72 -1.94 -11.74 -4.37
C GLN A 72 -2.40 -13.11 -4.91
N LYS A 73 -1.55 -13.78 -5.70
CA LYS A 73 -1.86 -15.03 -6.42
C LYS A 73 -2.62 -16.06 -5.57
N ASP A 74 -2.19 -16.29 -4.32
CA ASP A 74 -2.71 -17.37 -3.47
C ASP A 74 -3.78 -16.91 -2.46
N TRP A 75 -4.27 -15.66 -2.58
CA TRP A 75 -5.28 -15.14 -1.68
C TRP A 75 -6.68 -15.30 -2.26
N ALA A 76 -7.58 -15.96 -1.51
CA ALA A 76 -8.99 -16.05 -1.88
C ALA A 76 -9.71 -14.69 -1.78
N TYR A 77 -9.27 -13.84 -0.83
CA TYR A 77 -9.85 -12.54 -0.56
C TYR A 77 -8.78 -11.47 -0.38
N THR A 78 -9.01 -10.28 -0.93
CA THR A 78 -8.16 -9.10 -0.70
C THR A 78 -9.00 -7.93 -0.22
N VAL A 79 -8.60 -7.30 0.89
CA VAL A 79 -9.26 -6.10 1.42
C VAL A 79 -8.54 -4.86 0.88
N TRP A 80 -9.30 -3.98 0.25
CA TRP A 80 -8.85 -2.71 -0.31
C TRP A 80 -9.43 -1.55 0.48
N LEU A 81 -8.55 -0.72 1.04
CA LEU A 81 -8.93 0.47 1.79
C LEU A 81 -8.78 1.70 0.90
N LYS A 82 -9.89 2.37 0.59
CA LYS A 82 -9.87 3.60 -0.20
C LYS A 82 -9.60 4.78 0.71
N ILE A 83 -8.42 5.38 0.61
CA ILE A 83 -8.01 6.50 1.45
C ILE A 83 -8.47 7.84 0.86
N ASP A 84 -8.99 8.71 1.71
CA ASP A 84 -9.31 10.10 1.38
C ASP A 84 -8.05 10.97 1.45
N LYS A 85 -7.60 11.47 0.29
CA LYS A 85 -6.37 12.26 0.17
C LYS A 85 -6.44 13.57 0.96
N GLU A 86 -7.61 14.17 1.11
CA GLU A 86 -7.73 15.45 1.84
C GLU A 86 -7.48 15.26 3.34
N LYS A 87 -7.89 14.12 3.90
CA LYS A 87 -7.67 13.79 5.31
C LYS A 87 -6.21 13.52 5.67
N ILE A 88 -5.39 13.17 4.67
CA ILE A 88 -4.00 12.77 4.88
C ILE A 88 -2.97 13.77 4.31
N LYS A 89 -3.44 14.86 3.70
CA LYS A 89 -2.60 15.77 2.89
C LYS A 89 -1.33 16.28 3.58
N ASN A 90 -1.38 16.50 4.90
CA ASN A 90 -0.24 17.04 5.65
C ASN A 90 0.93 16.06 5.76
N ASN A 91 0.66 14.76 5.64
CA ASN A 91 1.65 13.69 5.75
C ASN A 91 1.78 12.88 4.45
N PHE A 92 1.13 13.32 3.38
CA PHE A 92 1.09 12.61 2.11
C PHE A 92 2.24 13.05 1.18
N ILE A 93 2.93 12.07 0.62
CA ILE A 93 3.92 12.25 -0.44
C ILE A 93 3.40 11.52 -1.68
N ASP A 94 3.16 12.25 -2.76
CA ASP A 94 2.76 11.66 -4.04
C ASP A 94 3.89 10.83 -4.69
N GLY A 95 3.54 10.01 -5.68
CA GLY A 95 4.51 9.10 -6.28
C GLY A 95 5.62 9.76 -7.11
N ALA A 96 5.40 10.98 -7.61
CA ALA A 96 6.44 11.72 -8.31
C ALA A 96 7.47 12.28 -7.31
N ALA A 97 7.00 12.86 -6.21
CA ALA A 97 7.81 13.35 -5.11
C ALA A 97 8.56 12.20 -4.41
N LEU A 98 7.90 11.06 -4.17
CA LEU A 98 8.52 9.87 -3.58
C LEU A 98 9.64 9.32 -4.47
N LEU A 99 9.40 9.18 -5.77
CA LEU A 99 10.42 8.74 -6.73
C LEU A 99 11.60 9.72 -6.80
N LYS A 100 11.33 11.03 -6.78
CA LYS A 100 12.39 12.05 -6.75
C LYS A 100 13.25 11.92 -5.50
N ARG A 101 12.61 11.77 -4.33
CA ARG A 101 13.28 11.60 -3.04
C ARG A 101 14.15 10.34 -2.99
N TRP A 102 13.60 9.21 -3.43
CA TRP A 102 14.32 7.94 -3.54
C TRP A 102 15.62 8.06 -4.35
N LYS A 103 15.54 8.74 -5.51
CA LYS A 103 16.71 9.01 -6.36
C LYS A 103 17.71 9.95 -5.70
N SER A 104 17.25 11.05 -5.10
CA SER A 104 18.17 12.04 -4.49
C SER A 104 18.88 11.53 -3.25
N GLU A 105 18.29 10.58 -2.54
CA GLU A 105 18.90 9.95 -1.36
C GLU A 105 19.76 8.71 -1.68
N TYR A 106 19.91 8.36 -2.97
CA TYR A 106 20.67 7.19 -3.43
C TYR A 106 20.22 5.85 -2.79
N LYS A 107 18.93 5.69 -2.52
CA LYS A 107 18.34 4.55 -1.78
C LYS A 107 18.01 3.36 -2.68
N PHE A 108 18.85 3.06 -3.67
CA PHE A 108 18.55 2.11 -4.75
C PHE A 108 18.37 0.65 -4.30
N ASN A 109 18.81 0.31 -3.09
CA ASN A 109 18.60 -0.97 -2.42
C ASN A 109 17.19 -1.12 -1.81
N HIS A 110 16.43 -0.03 -1.69
CA HIS A 110 15.07 -0.02 -1.17
C HIS A 110 14.07 0.00 -2.33
N ASN A 111 13.20 -1.00 -2.40
CA ASN A 111 12.22 -1.11 -3.48
C ASN A 111 11.20 0.03 -3.44
N ILE A 112 10.76 0.45 -4.63
CA ILE A 112 9.66 1.38 -4.87
C ILE A 112 8.92 0.95 -6.15
N MET A 113 7.63 1.25 -6.27
CA MET A 113 6.88 1.20 -7.53
C MET A 113 6.77 2.62 -8.09
N PRO A 114 7.59 2.97 -9.09
CA PRO A 114 7.71 4.34 -9.56
C PRO A 114 6.35 4.94 -9.92
N LEU A 115 6.13 6.21 -9.56
CA LEU A 115 4.94 7.02 -9.86
C LEU A 115 3.61 6.58 -9.23
N ILE A 116 3.37 5.28 -9.03
CA ILE A 116 2.12 4.77 -8.47
C ILE A 116 2.18 4.56 -6.96
N GLU A 117 3.36 4.27 -6.40
CA GLU A 117 3.54 4.20 -4.96
C GLU A 117 3.65 5.60 -4.38
N CYS A 118 2.82 5.89 -3.40
CA CYS A 118 2.79 7.09 -2.60
C CYS A 118 3.08 6.72 -1.14
N ALA A 119 3.38 7.71 -0.31
CA ALA A 119 3.61 7.48 1.12
C ALA A 119 2.69 8.34 1.98
N HIS A 120 2.20 7.76 3.07
CA HIS A 120 1.74 8.51 4.23
C HIS A 120 2.80 8.41 5.33
N ILE A 121 3.33 9.53 5.81
CA ILE A 121 4.34 9.54 6.88
C ILE A 121 3.67 9.36 8.24
N GLY A 122 4.14 8.39 9.02
CA GLY A 122 3.53 7.99 10.28
C GLY A 122 2.30 7.09 10.12
N ASP A 123 1.73 6.70 11.26
CA ASP A 123 0.55 5.84 11.31
C ASP A 123 -0.63 6.49 10.59
N LEU A 124 -1.35 5.70 9.80
CA LEU A 124 -2.47 6.18 8.99
C LEU A 124 -3.81 5.86 9.71
N PRO A 125 -4.54 6.87 10.21
CA PRO A 125 -5.79 6.65 10.92
C PRO A 125 -6.85 5.98 10.04
N ILE A 126 -7.60 5.02 10.59
CA ILE A 126 -8.68 4.36 9.85
C ILE A 126 -9.81 5.33 9.49
N THR A 127 -9.95 6.44 10.22
CA THR A 127 -10.89 7.53 9.92
C THR A 127 -10.59 8.25 8.59
N SER A 128 -9.38 8.08 8.04
CA SER A 128 -8.99 8.52 6.70
C SER A 128 -9.49 7.58 5.59
N CYS A 129 -10.00 6.39 5.94
CA CYS A 129 -10.57 5.44 5.00
C CYS A 129 -12.01 5.83 4.63
N SER A 130 -12.21 6.19 3.37
CA SER A 130 -13.53 6.57 2.80
C SER A 130 -14.42 5.36 2.48
N SER A 131 -13.83 4.22 2.10
CA SER A 131 -14.57 2.99 1.87
C SER A 131 -13.66 1.77 1.96
N VAL A 132 -14.27 0.61 2.22
CA VAL A 132 -13.60 -0.68 2.26
C VAL A 132 -14.21 -1.56 1.19
N LEU A 133 -13.38 -2.13 0.32
CA LEU A 133 -13.79 -3.08 -0.71
C LEU A 133 -13.15 -4.44 -0.40
N VAL A 134 -13.86 -5.51 -0.73
CA VAL A 134 -13.33 -6.87 -0.71
C VAL A 134 -13.35 -7.39 -2.13
N TYR A 135 -12.20 -7.83 -2.61
CA TYR A 135 -12.10 -8.61 -3.82
C TYR A 135 -12.23 -10.09 -3.46
N ASP A 136 -13.20 -10.78 -4.09
CA ASP A 136 -13.40 -12.23 -4.01
C ASP A 136 -12.87 -12.87 -5.30
N ASP A 137 -11.89 -13.76 -5.16
CA ASP A 137 -11.25 -14.44 -6.28
C ASP A 137 -12.17 -15.45 -6.98
N SER A 138 -13.04 -16.13 -6.23
CA SER A 138 -13.97 -17.12 -6.79
C SER A 138 -15.02 -16.45 -7.69
N LEU A 139 -15.38 -15.20 -7.36
CA LEU A 139 -16.35 -14.40 -8.09
C LEU A 139 -15.70 -13.39 -9.04
N GLN A 140 -14.38 -13.22 -8.97
CA GLN A 140 -13.60 -12.20 -9.70
C GLN A 140 -14.21 -10.80 -9.55
N LYS A 141 -14.69 -10.45 -8.34
CA LYS A 141 -15.54 -9.26 -8.14
C LYS A 141 -15.20 -8.51 -6.86
N PHE A 142 -15.34 -7.19 -6.92
CA PHE A 142 -15.34 -6.31 -5.76
C PHE A 142 -16.74 -6.15 -5.16
N THR A 143 -16.82 -6.26 -3.83
CA THR A 143 -17.98 -5.88 -3.02
C THR A 143 -17.58 -4.85 -1.99
N GLN A 144 -18.46 -3.89 -1.71
CA GLN A 144 -18.22 -2.92 -0.65
C GLN A 144 -18.59 -3.54 0.70
N LEU A 145 -17.67 -3.45 1.66
CA LEU A 145 -17.95 -3.75 3.06
C LEU A 145 -18.75 -2.57 3.62
N ASN A 146 -20.00 -2.82 4.00
CA ASN A 146 -20.77 -1.85 4.76
C ASN A 146 -20.06 -1.66 6.11
N GLN A 147 -19.58 -0.44 6.39
CA GLN A 147 -18.99 -0.15 7.69
C GLN A 147 -20.09 -0.35 8.73
N ALA A 148 -19.97 -1.39 9.55
CA ALA A 148 -20.75 -1.48 10.77
C ALA A 148 -20.26 -0.32 11.65
N HIS A 149 -21.06 0.73 11.76
CA HIS A 149 -20.89 1.73 12.81
C HIS A 149 -21.08 1.00 14.15
N GLY A 150 -19.97 0.59 14.76
CA GLY A 150 -19.90 0.17 16.15
C GLY A 150 -19.57 1.37 17.02
#